data_AF-A0A9X5U9K0-F1
#
_entry.id   AF-A0A9X5U9K0-F1
#
_cell.length_a   1.000
_cell.length_b   1.000
_cell.length_c   1.000
_cell.angle_alpha   90.00
_cell.angle_beta   90.00
_cell.angle_gamma   90.00
#
_symmetry.space_group_name_H-M   'P 1'
#
loop_
_entity.id
_entity.type
_entity.pdbx_description
1 polymer ?
#
loop_
_entity_poly.entity_id
_entity_poly.type
_entity_poly.pdbx_seq_one_letter_code
_entity_poly.pdbx_strand_id
1 'polypeptide(L)'
;MHCGTGNVGALALRAILDTPDLELVGHFVSTPSKVGQDSGELVGAAPAGVRATGSWDELLELGADCLTYFGDAIGREDEAVADLVPFLEPASTRSLPSALRRLAF
;
A
#
# COMPACT_ATOMS: atom_id res chain seq x y z
N MET A 1 4.24 1.54 -0.36
CA MET A 1 3.03 0.69 -0.43
C MET A 1 1.80 1.55 -0.75
N HIS A 2 0.74 0.95 -1.29
CA HIS A 2 -0.46 1.65 -1.76
C HIS A 2 -1.72 1.13 -1.07
N CYS A 3 -2.71 1.98 -0.81
CA CYS A 3 -4.02 1.58 -0.30
C CYS A 3 -5.13 2.15 -1.17
N GLY A 4 -5.95 1.25 -1.73
CA GLY A 4 -7.16 1.60 -2.46
C GLY A 4 -7.07 1.35 -3.97
N THR A 5 -8.21 1.03 -4.58
CA THR A 5 -8.37 0.90 -6.04
C THR A 5 -9.61 1.62 -6.53
N GLY A 6 -10.01 2.67 -5.80
CA GLY A 6 -11.12 3.55 -6.20
C GLY A 6 -10.69 4.51 -7.31
N ASN A 7 -11.58 5.45 -7.67
CA ASN A 7 -11.36 6.36 -8.80
C ASN A 7 -10.00 7.07 -8.78
N VAL A 8 -9.57 7.56 -7.62
CA VAL A 8 -8.26 8.23 -7.47
C VAL A 8 -7.15 7.23 -7.19
N GLY A 9 -7.39 6.24 -6.31
CA GLY A 9 -6.41 5.22 -5.95
C GLY A 9 -5.89 4.44 -7.17
N ALA A 10 -6.77 4.05 -8.09
CA ALA A 10 -6.38 3.35 -9.32
C ALA A 10 -5.47 4.19 -10.24
N LEU A 11 -5.70 5.51 -10.31
CA LEU A 11 -4.85 6.42 -11.06
C LEU A 11 -3.48 6.58 -10.39
N ALA A 12 -3.46 6.73 -9.07
CA ALA A 12 -2.23 6.83 -8.30
C ALA A 12 -1.41 5.53 -8.36
N LEU A 13 -2.06 4.36 -8.27
CA LEU A 13 -1.41 3.06 -8.43
C LEU A 13 -0.78 2.91 -9.81
N ARG A 14 -1.47 3.32 -10.88
CA ARG A 14 -0.88 3.35 -12.22
C ARG A 14 0.37 4.23 -12.26
N ALA A 15 0.28 5.44 -11.71
CA ALA A 15 1.41 6.36 -11.70
C ALA A 15 2.62 5.78 -10.93
N ILE A 16 2.39 5.07 -9.83
CA ILE A 16 3.45 4.35 -9.10
C ILE A 16 4.08 3.29 -9.99
N LEU A 17 3.29 2.45 -10.64
CA LEU A 17 3.78 1.37 -11.52
C LEU A 17 4.56 1.89 -12.74
N ASP A 18 4.19 3.07 -13.25
CA ASP A 18 4.81 3.69 -14.41
C ASP A 18 6.04 4.55 -14.05
N THR A 19 6.35 4.74 -12.76
CA THR A 19 7.48 5.58 -12.31
C THR A 19 8.70 4.70 -12.00
N PRO A 20 9.79 4.77 -12.80
CA PRO A 20 10.95 3.87 -12.64
C PRO A 20 11.69 3.99 -11.30
N ASP A 21 11.60 5.15 -10.66
CA ASP A 21 12.24 5.42 -9.37
C ASP A 21 11.39 4.96 -8.17
N LEU A 22 10.19 4.43 -8.42
CA LEU A 22 9.29 3.91 -7.39
C LEU A 22 9.12 2.40 -7.56
N GLU A 23 9.06 1.72 -6.41
CA GLU A 23 8.76 0.30 -6.34
C GLU A 23 7.48 0.08 -5.53
N LEU A 24 6.50 -0.59 -6.12
CA LEU A 24 5.35 -1.05 -5.37
C LEU A 24 5.75 -2.30 -4.59
N VAL A 25 5.90 -2.17 -3.27
CA VAL A 25 6.23 -3.32 -2.41
C VAL A 25 5.00 -4.01 -1.81
N GLY A 26 3.84 -3.34 -1.78
CA GLY A 26 2.62 -3.88 -1.20
C GLY A 26 1.38 -3.04 -1.50
N HIS A 27 0.20 -3.67 -1.52
CA HIS A 27 -1.05 -3.06 -1.92
C HIS A 27 -2.23 -3.55 -1.06
N PHE A 28 -2.87 -2.62 -0.33
CA PHE A 28 -4.08 -2.89 0.46
C PHE A 28 -5.35 -2.70 -0.37
N VAL A 29 -6.28 -3.64 -0.24
CA VAL A 29 -7.65 -3.54 -0.76
C VAL A 29 -8.68 -3.91 0.32
N SER A 30 -9.71 -3.07 0.47
CA SER A 30 -10.81 -3.34 1.39
C SER A 30 -11.88 -4.28 0.80
N THR A 31 -11.91 -4.43 -0.53
CA THR A 31 -12.89 -5.30 -1.21
C THR A 31 -12.38 -6.75 -1.24
N PRO A 32 -13.05 -7.72 -0.58
CA PRO A 32 -12.54 -9.08 -0.46
C PRO A 32 -12.28 -9.79 -1.79
N SER A 33 -13.08 -9.51 -2.82
CA SER A 33 -12.91 -10.12 -4.15
C SER A 33 -11.61 -9.72 -4.85
N LYS A 34 -10.95 -8.65 -4.40
CA LYS A 34 -9.67 -8.16 -4.97
C LYS A 34 -8.45 -8.77 -4.27
N VAL A 35 -8.63 -9.39 -3.10
CA VAL A 35 -7.53 -10.01 -2.36
C VAL A 35 -6.91 -11.14 -3.18
N GLY A 36 -5.58 -11.18 -3.23
CA GLY A 36 -4.79 -12.14 -3.99
C GLY A 36 -4.64 -11.83 -5.47
N GLN A 37 -5.36 -10.87 -6.04
CA GLN A 37 -5.19 -10.44 -7.43
C GLN A 37 -3.93 -9.60 -7.60
N ASP A 38 -3.36 -9.62 -8.80
CA ASP A 38 -2.20 -8.79 -9.11
C ASP A 38 -2.57 -7.30 -9.19
N SER A 39 -1.74 -6.44 -8.61
CA SER A 39 -1.99 -5.01 -8.51
C SER A 39 -2.02 -4.30 -9.87
N GLY A 40 -1.19 -4.74 -10.83
CA GLY A 40 -1.21 -4.24 -12.19
C GLY A 40 -2.49 -4.66 -12.91
N GLU A 41 -2.91 -5.92 -12.77
CA GLU A 41 -4.15 -6.42 -13.36
C GLU A 41 -5.38 -5.67 -12.82
N LEU A 42 -5.43 -5.37 -11.52
CA LEU A 42 -6.52 -4.63 -10.87
C LEU A 42 -6.76 -3.23 -11.46
N VAL A 43 -5.74 -2.63 -12.09
CA VAL A 43 -5.86 -1.35 -12.78
C VAL A 43 -5.81 -1.50 -14.30
N GLY A 44 -5.63 -2.70 -14.85
CA GLY A 44 -5.50 -2.92 -16.29
C GLY A 44 -4.15 -2.48 -16.84
N ALA A 45 -3.08 -2.62 -16.05
CA ALA A 45 -1.68 -2.53 -16.47
C ALA A 45 -1.09 -3.94 -16.66
N ALA A 46 0.18 -4.02 -17.07
CA ALA A 46 0.90 -5.29 -17.05
C ALA A 46 1.01 -5.83 -15.61
N PRO A 47 1.06 -7.17 -15.41
CA PRO A 47 1.22 -7.74 -14.08
C PRO A 47 2.42 -7.16 -13.34
N ALA A 48 2.19 -6.67 -12.13
CA ALA A 48 3.20 -6.01 -11.30
C ALA A 48 3.99 -6.99 -10.43
N GLY A 49 3.51 -8.23 -10.27
CA GLY A 49 4.09 -9.21 -9.36
C GLY A 49 3.74 -9.00 -7.89
N VAL A 50 2.90 -8.01 -7.59
CA VAL A 50 2.48 -7.63 -6.24
C VAL A 50 1.02 -7.99 -6.06
N ARG A 51 0.73 -8.98 -5.20
CA ARG A 51 -0.65 -9.38 -4.90
C ARG A 51 -1.26 -8.45 -3.87
N ALA A 52 -2.49 -8.01 -4.14
CA ALA A 52 -3.24 -7.21 -3.19
C ALA A 52 -3.62 -8.04 -1.96
N THR A 53 -3.56 -7.43 -0.78
CA THR A 53 -3.95 -8.04 0.50
C THR A 53 -5.03 -7.23 1.20
N GLY A 54 -5.82 -7.88 2.04
CA GLY A 54 -6.76 -7.25 2.97
C GLY A 54 -6.20 -7.11 4.38
N SER A 55 -4.90 -7.37 4.59
CA SER A 55 -4.23 -7.35 5.89
C SER A 55 -3.26 -6.17 5.99
N TRP A 56 -3.48 -5.28 6.95
CA TRP A 56 -2.52 -4.23 7.27
C TRP A 56 -1.26 -4.77 7.92
N ASP A 57 -1.38 -5.82 8.74
CA ASP A 57 -0.25 -6.45 9.43
C ASP A 57 0.76 -7.02 8.42
N GLU A 58 0.28 -7.72 7.39
CA GLU A 58 1.14 -8.23 6.31
C GLU A 58 1.89 -7.09 5.61
N LEU A 59 1.25 -5.93 5.42
CA LEU A 59 1.88 -4.79 4.75
C LEU A 59 2.88 -4.05 5.63
N LEU A 60 2.60 -3.97 6.93
CA LEU A 60 3.48 -3.35 7.91
C LEU A 60 4.81 -4.12 7.98
N GLU A 61 4.79 -5.45 7.87
CA GLU A 61 5.98 -6.31 7.88
C GLU A 61 6.90 -6.11 6.66
N LEU A 62 6.39 -5.59 5.55
CA LEU A 62 7.17 -5.34 4.32
C LEU A 62 8.15 -4.18 4.44
N GLY A 63 7.97 -3.32 5.45
CA GLY A 63 8.90 -2.22 5.73
C GLY A 63 8.98 -1.15 4.64
N ALA A 64 7.88 -0.84 3.94
CA ALA A 64 7.91 0.20 2.91
C ALA A 64 8.25 1.58 3.48
N ASP A 65 8.99 2.38 2.71
CA ASP A 65 9.40 3.73 3.10
C ASP A 65 8.23 4.74 3.12
N CYS A 66 7.18 4.49 2.34
CA CYS A 66 6.02 5.36 2.26
C CYS A 66 4.70 4.60 2.08
N LEU A 67 3.61 5.23 2.51
CA LEU A 67 2.23 4.80 2.27
C LEU A 67 1.49 5.90 1.51
N THR A 68 0.85 5.54 0.40
CA THR A 68 -0.19 6.37 -0.23
C THR A 68 -1.56 5.84 0.15
N TYR A 69 -2.35 6.64 0.87
CA TYR A 69 -3.65 6.21 1.41
C TYR A 69 -4.81 6.84 0.62
N PHE A 70 -5.57 6.00 -0.08
CA PHE A 70 -6.80 6.37 -0.80
C PHE A 70 -8.01 5.55 -0.28
N GLY A 71 -8.04 5.29 1.03
CA GLY A 71 -9.22 4.76 1.72
C GLY A 71 -10.29 5.84 1.90
N ASP A 72 -11.56 5.45 1.93
CA ASP A 72 -12.65 6.36 2.29
C ASP A 72 -12.65 6.58 3.80
N ALA A 73 -12.63 7.85 4.19
CA ALA A 73 -12.61 8.29 5.59
C ALA A 73 -13.92 8.98 6.01
N ILE A 74 -14.84 9.26 5.08
CA ILE A 74 -16.07 10.00 5.41
C ILE A 74 -16.96 9.12 6.28
N GLY A 75 -17.19 9.54 7.54
CA GLY A 75 -17.93 8.75 8.53
C GLY A 75 -17.16 7.52 9.05
N ARG A 76 -15.85 7.48 8.79
CA ARG A 76 -14.91 6.45 9.26
C ARG A 76 -13.58 7.09 9.69
N GLU A 77 -13.65 8.28 10.25
CA GLU A 77 -12.47 9.10 10.53
C GLU A 77 -11.56 8.42 11.55
N ASP A 78 -12.14 7.86 12.61
CA ASP A 78 -11.40 7.15 13.66
C ASP A 78 -10.75 5.87 13.11
N GLU A 79 -11.45 5.13 12.26
CA GLU A 79 -10.90 3.94 11.61
C GLU A 79 -9.80 4.29 10.61
N ALA A 80 -9.98 5.35 9.81
CA ALA A 80 -8.97 5.80 8.87
C ALA A 80 -7.70 6.28 9.60
N VAL A 81 -7.86 6.95 10.75
CA VAL A 81 -6.72 7.29 11.62
C VAL A 81 -6.08 6.00 12.17
N ALA A 82 -6.87 5.04 12.64
CA ALA A 82 -6.36 3.78 13.16
C ALA A 82 -5.61 2.95 12.10
N ASP A 83 -6.01 3.00 10.82
CA ASP A 83 -5.28 2.39 9.70
C ASP A 83 -3.91 3.05 9.50
N LEU A 84 -3.82 4.38 9.66
CA LEU A 84 -2.63 5.17 9.37
C LEU A 84 -1.60 5.19 10.52
N VAL A 85 -2.07 5.23 11.77
CA VAL A 85 -1.23 5.36 12.97
C VAL A 85 -0.10 4.32 13.00
N PRO A 86 -0.34 3.03 12.76
CA PRO A 86 0.73 2.03 12.73
C PRO A 86 1.86 2.37 11.76
N PHE A 87 1.58 3.03 10.63
CA PHE A 87 2.61 3.44 9.67
C PHE A 87 3.44 4.62 10.11
N LEU A 88 2.90 5.48 10.96
CA LEU A 88 3.57 6.68 11.48
C LEU A 88 4.45 6.37 12.70
N GLU A 89 4.19 5.24 13.39
CA GLU A 89 5.00 4.85 14.53
C GLU A 89 6.45 4.54 14.10
N PRO A 90 7.47 4.92 14.89
CA PRO A 90 8.85 4.61 14.54
C PRO A 90 9.02 3.13 14.22
N ALA A 91 9.75 2.82 13.13
CA ALA A 91 10.09 1.43 12.81
C ALA A 91 10.82 0.72 13.96
N SER A 92 11.46 1.44 14.90
CA SER A 92 12.04 0.86 16.12
C SER A 92 11.03 0.22 17.08
N THR A 93 9.75 0.56 16.96
CA THR A 93 8.64 -0.06 17.70
C THR A 93 8.11 -1.31 16.99
N ARG A 94 8.43 -1.47 15.70
CA ARG A 94 7.97 -2.59 14.85
C ARG A 94 9.12 -3.55 14.58
N SER A 95 8.96 -4.83 14.88
CA SER A 95 10.00 -5.84 14.60
C SER A 95 10.07 -6.14 13.10
N LEU A 96 10.71 -5.26 12.33
CA LEU A 96 10.86 -5.43 10.88
C LEU A 96 12.19 -6.12 10.55
N PRO A 97 12.22 -7.10 9.62
CA PRO A 97 13.47 -7.64 9.11
C PRO A 97 14.31 -6.52 8.51
N SER A 98 15.61 -6.49 8.83
CA SER A 98 16.53 -5.39 8.51
C SER A 98 16.94 -5.29 7.03
N ALA A 99 16.03 -5.46 6.07
CA ALA A 99 16.32 -5.48 4.65
C ALA A 99 15.77 -4.23 3.93
N LEU A 100 16.72 -3.42 3.43
CA LEU A 100 16.62 -2.38 2.41
C LEU A 100 15.84 -1.09 2.74
N ARG A 101 16.64 -0.07 3.10
CA ARG A 101 16.33 1.36 3.04
C ARG A 101 16.87 1.95 1.73
N ARG A 102 16.05 2.54 0.85
CA ARG A 102 16.41 3.57 -0.18
C ARG A 102 15.11 4.29 -0.58
N LEU A 103 14.99 5.62 -0.63
CA LEU A 103 15.88 6.70 -1.09
C LEU A 103 16.12 7.77 0.00
N ALA A 104 17.28 8.44 0.15
CA ALA A 104 18.08 9.25 -0.78
C ALA A 104 17.42 10.60 -1.17
N PHE A 105 17.62 11.55 -0.24
CA PHE A 105 17.32 13.00 -0.14
C PHE A 105 15.86 13.43 -0.01
#